data_AF-X0Y1P9-F1
#
_entry.id   AF-X0Y1P9-F1
#
_cell.length_a   1.000
_cell.length_b   1.000
_cell.length_c   1.000
_cell.angle_alpha   90.00
_cell.angle_beta   90.00
_cell.angle_gamma   90.00
#
_symmetry.space_group_name_H-M   'P 1'
#
loop_
_entity.id
_entity.type
_entity.pdbx_description
1 polymer ?
#
loop_
_entity_poly.entity_id
_entity_poly.type
_entity_poly.pdbx_seq_one_letter_code
_entity_poly.pdbx_strand_id
1 'polypeptide(L)'
;LFDEADLIKPATLGVYEDGSTDDEVVMIPAPSNVLDKNDIVIGAPINAGLFASVGGFDDLPVLEDWDLWLRCREAGARVVECPGAIYRVGVNPGGRNQTGADSNAKLHHHVYREIRGRVWNFPS
;
A
#
# COMPACT_ATOMS: atom_id res chain seq x y z
N LEU A 1 6.80 -19.32 10.70
CA LEU A 1 7.17 -17.87 10.79
C LEU A 1 6.10 -16.99 10.14
N PHE A 2 5.41 -17.44 9.09
CA PHE A 2 4.31 -16.71 8.44
C PHE A 2 2.91 -17.26 8.74
N ASP A 3 2.80 -18.37 9.48
CA ASP A 3 1.52 -19.06 9.71
C ASP A 3 0.50 -18.24 10.51
N GLU A 4 0.90 -17.08 11.02
CA GLU A 4 0.06 -16.13 11.76
C GLU A 4 0.01 -14.73 11.13
N ALA A 5 0.63 -14.51 9.96
CA ALA A 5 0.59 -13.21 9.28
C ALA A 5 -0.60 -13.16 8.33
N ASP A 6 -1.48 -12.17 8.51
CA ASP A 6 -2.60 -11.96 7.59
C ASP A 6 -2.18 -11.12 6.39
N LEU A 7 -1.18 -10.26 6.57
CA LEU A 7 -0.64 -9.39 5.53
C LEU A 7 0.88 -9.33 5.65
N ILE A 8 1.56 -9.62 4.53
CA ILE A 8 3.02 -9.61 4.45
C ILE A 8 3.46 -8.38 3.68
N LYS A 9 4.19 -7.49 4.34
CA LYS A 9 4.74 -6.28 3.74
C LYS A 9 6.14 -6.58 3.19
N PRO A 10 6.34 -6.63 1.86
CA PRO A 10 7.65 -6.85 1.27
C PRO A 10 8.48 -5.57 1.28
N ALA A 11 9.78 -5.71 1.06
CA ALA A 11 10.62 -4.60 0.63
C ALA A 11 10.36 -4.27 -0.84
N THR A 12 10.73 -3.07 -1.28
CA THR A 12 10.59 -2.62 -2.67
C THR A 12 11.94 -2.31 -3.30
N LEU A 13 12.05 -2.57 -4.60
CA LEU A 13 13.18 -2.18 -5.44
C LEU A 13 12.65 -1.57 -6.73
N GLY A 14 12.99 -0.31 -7.01
CA GLY A 14 12.66 0.33 -8.28
C GLY A 14 13.40 -0.33 -9.44
N VAL A 15 12.73 -0.48 -10.57
CA VAL A 15 13.28 -1.00 -11.83
C VAL A 15 12.90 -0.02 -12.94
N TYR A 16 13.90 0.53 -13.61
CA TYR A 16 13.74 1.50 -14.69
C TYR A 16 13.60 0.82 -16.06
N GLU A 17 13.16 1.57 -17.07
CA GLU A 17 12.93 1.03 -18.42
C GLU A 17 14.19 0.48 -19.08
N ASP A 18 15.37 1.02 -18.75
CA ASP A 18 16.67 0.53 -19.23
C ASP A 18 17.16 -0.74 -18.49
N GLY A 19 16.37 -1.25 -17.54
CA GLY A 19 16.68 -2.42 -16.74
C GLY A 19 17.56 -2.14 -15.52
N SER A 20 18.01 -0.90 -15.32
CA SER A 20 18.67 -0.49 -14.07
C SER A 20 17.69 -0.54 -12.89
N THR A 21 18.23 -0.55 -11.68
CA THR A 21 17.43 -0.57 -10.44
C THR A 21 17.87 0.54 -9.51
N ASP A 22 17.05 0.85 -8.51
CA ASP A 22 17.52 1.63 -7.36
C ASP A 22 18.75 0.94 -6.73
N ASP A 23 19.58 1.74 -6.06
CA ASP A 23 20.78 1.24 -5.38
C ASP A 23 20.45 0.36 -4.17
N GLU A 24 19.28 0.57 -3.57
CA GLU A 24 18.88 -0.07 -2.31
C GLU A 24 17.50 -0.70 -2.38
N VAL A 25 17.37 -1.85 -1.72
CA VAL A 25 16.09 -2.48 -1.40
C VAL A 25 15.57 -1.84 -0.12
N VAL A 26 14.41 -1.20 -0.18
CA VAL A 26 13.88 -0.39 0.93
C VAL A 26 12.57 -0.95 1.46
N MET A 27 12.41 -0.97 2.78
CA MET A 27 11.10 -1.13 3.40
C MET A 27 10.38 0.22 3.36
N ILE A 28 9.14 0.27 2.88
CA ILE A 28 8.32 1.48 2.96
C ILE A 28 8.08 1.76 4.46
N PRO A 29 8.46 2.93 5.01
CA PRO A 29 8.37 3.16 6.44
C PRO A 29 6.90 3.30 6.89
N ALA A 30 6.54 2.55 7.92
CA ALA A 30 5.23 2.67 8.56
C ALA A 30 5.02 4.11 9.09
N PRO A 31 3.83 4.71 8.90
CA PRO A 31 3.51 6.00 9.48
C PRO A 31 3.22 5.88 10.98
N SER A 32 3.32 7.00 11.70
CA SER A 32 2.82 7.09 13.08
C SER A 32 1.30 6.89 13.15
N ASN A 33 0.57 7.27 12.11
CA ASN A 33 -0.85 7.00 11.93
C ASN A 33 -1.10 6.43 10.53
N VAL A 34 -1.72 5.25 10.46
CA VAL A 34 -2.02 4.54 9.20
C VAL A 34 -2.89 5.34 8.24
N LEU A 35 -3.66 6.31 8.76
CA LEU A 35 -4.47 7.24 7.95
C LEU A 35 -3.63 8.35 7.27
N ASP A 36 -2.34 8.49 7.58
CA ASP A 36 -1.52 9.55 7.01
C ASP A 36 -1.00 9.20 5.62
N LYS A 37 -0.62 7.94 5.37
CA LYS A 37 -0.05 7.50 4.09
C LYS A 37 -0.16 6.00 3.92
N ASN A 38 -0.16 5.57 2.65
CA ASN A 38 0.03 4.18 2.31
C ASN A 38 1.48 3.75 2.59
N ASP A 39 1.65 2.63 3.29
CA ASP A 39 2.94 2.05 3.65
C ASP A 39 3.09 0.59 3.21
N ILE A 40 2.15 0.07 2.43
CA ILE A 40 2.17 -1.29 1.91
C ILE A 40 1.96 -1.21 0.40
N VAL A 41 2.86 -1.81 -0.37
CA VAL A 41 2.75 -1.85 -1.83
C VAL A 41 1.58 -2.75 -2.26
N ILE A 42 0.87 -2.38 -3.33
CA ILE A 42 -0.25 -3.16 -3.92
C ILE A 42 0.02 -4.66 -4.09
N GLY A 43 1.27 -5.06 -4.38
CA GLY A 43 1.65 -6.46 -4.55
C GLY A 43 1.93 -7.24 -3.27
N ALA A 44 1.59 -6.70 -2.10
CA ALA A 44 1.76 -7.37 -0.82
C ALA A 44 0.86 -8.63 -0.73
N PRO A 45 1.40 -9.79 -0.31
CA PRO A 45 0.60 -10.98 -0.06
C PRO A 45 -0.37 -10.76 1.11
N ILE A 46 -1.61 -11.21 0.93
CA ILE A 46 -2.68 -11.17 1.93
C ILE A 46 -3.33 -12.55 2.05
N ASN A 47 -3.78 -12.90 3.26
CA ASN A 47 -4.62 -14.06 3.49
C ASN A 47 -5.92 -13.95 2.68
N ALA A 48 -6.23 -14.95 1.86
CA ALA A 48 -7.39 -14.93 0.98
C ALA A 48 -8.72 -14.83 1.74
N GLY A 49 -8.82 -15.43 2.93
CA GLY A 49 -10.00 -15.35 3.79
C GLY A 49 -10.22 -13.93 4.33
N LEU A 50 -9.16 -13.27 4.78
CA LEU A 50 -9.21 -11.86 5.19
C LEU A 50 -9.61 -10.95 4.02
N PHE A 51 -8.98 -11.12 2.85
CA PHE A 51 -9.29 -10.35 1.65
C PHE A 51 -10.79 -10.44 1.31
N ALA A 52 -11.34 -11.65 1.33
CA ALA A 52 -12.75 -11.88 1.09
C ALA A 52 -13.64 -11.28 2.19
N SER A 53 -13.25 -11.40 3.47
CA SER A 53 -14.07 -10.91 4.59
C SER A 53 -14.17 -9.39 4.66
N VAL A 54 -13.14 -8.68 4.20
CA VAL A 54 -13.16 -7.21 4.13
C VAL A 54 -13.76 -6.66 2.84
N GLY A 55 -14.13 -7.53 1.88
CA GLY A 55 -14.80 -7.16 0.63
C GLY A 55 -13.88 -6.94 -0.58
N GLY A 56 -12.58 -7.20 -0.46
CA GLY A 56 -11.61 -7.03 -1.56
C GLY A 56 -11.34 -5.57 -1.91
N PHE A 57 -10.93 -5.30 -3.15
CA PHE A 57 -10.67 -3.93 -3.63
C PHE A 57 -11.97 -3.17 -3.89
N ASP A 58 -12.03 -1.92 -3.42
CA ASP A 58 -13.08 -0.97 -3.80
C ASP A 58 -12.81 -0.43 -5.21
N ASP A 59 -13.87 0.01 -5.90
CA ASP A 59 -13.76 0.71 -7.19
C ASP A 59 -13.32 2.16 -6.98
N LEU A 60 -12.04 2.35 -6.67
CA LEU A 60 -11.40 3.65 -6.52
C LEU A 60 -10.44 3.89 -7.69
N PRO A 61 -10.32 5.12 -8.20
CA PRO A 61 -9.46 5.42 -9.34
C PRO A 61 -7.96 5.39 -9.00
N VAL A 62 -7.62 5.54 -7.72
CA VAL A 62 -6.29 5.43 -7.11
C VAL A 62 -6.46 5.10 -5.62
N LEU A 63 -5.40 4.61 -4.96
CA LEU A 63 -5.38 4.31 -3.51
C LEU A 63 -6.36 3.21 -3.06
N GLU A 64 -6.81 2.39 -4.00
CA GLU A 64 -7.61 1.18 -3.75
C GLU A 64 -6.88 0.18 -2.86
N ASP A 65 -5.55 0.12 -2.96
CA ASP A 65 -4.68 -0.69 -2.12
C ASP A 65 -4.64 -0.17 -0.69
N TRP A 66 -4.44 1.14 -0.52
CA TRP A 66 -4.41 1.78 0.77
C TRP A 66 -5.72 1.61 1.54
N ASP A 67 -6.86 1.81 0.86
CA ASP A 67 -8.18 1.56 1.44
C ASP A 67 -8.34 0.10 1.91
N LEU A 68 -7.93 -0.86 1.08
CA LEU A 68 -7.94 -2.28 1.45
C LEU A 68 -7.08 -2.55 2.70
N TRP A 69 -5.87 -2.00 2.76
CA TRP A 69 -4.98 -2.18 3.91
C TRP A 69 -5.54 -1.58 5.19
N LEU A 70 -6.22 -0.44 5.10
CA LEU A 70 -6.92 0.16 6.24
C LEU A 70 -8.07 -0.71 6.74
N ARG A 71 -8.91 -1.24 5.85
CA ARG A 71 -9.98 -2.18 6.23
C ARG A 71 -9.43 -3.48 6.83
N CYS A 72 -8.31 -3.98 6.33
CA CYS A 72 -7.61 -5.12 6.94
C CYS A 72 -7.16 -4.80 8.36
N ARG A 73 -6.53 -3.63 8.57
CA ARG A 73 -6.08 -3.18 9.89
C ARG A 73 -7.25 -2.96 10.85
N GLU A 74 -8.36 -2.41 10.37
CA GLU A 74 -9.60 -2.26 11.14
C GLU A 74 -10.16 -3.63 11.56
N ALA A 75 -10.08 -4.64 10.69
CA ALA A 75 -10.44 -6.03 10.99
C ALA A 75 -9.43 -6.76 11.92
N GLY A 76 -8.37 -6.08 12.39
CA GLY A 76 -7.38 -6.64 13.29
C GLY A 76 -6.28 -7.46 12.61
N ALA A 77 -6.07 -7.27 11.31
CA ALA A 77 -5.04 -8.00 10.57
C ALA A 77 -3.65 -7.81 11.15
N ARG A 78 -2.93 -8.92 11.34
CA ARG A 78 -1.52 -8.89 11.72
C ARG A 78 -0.64 -8.64 10.49
N VAL A 79 -0.11 -7.43 10.41
CA VAL A 79 0.86 -7.03 9.37
C VAL A 79 2.28 -7.41 9.81
N VAL A 80 3.00 -8.15 8.98
CA VAL A 80 4.40 -8.56 9.23
C VAL A 80 5.29 -8.10 8.08
N GLU A 81 6.40 -7.44 8.42
CA GLU A 81 7.42 -7.09 7.45
C GLU A 81 8.26 -8.31 7.08
N CYS A 82 8.52 -8.48 5.78
CA CYS A 82 9.40 -9.52 5.25
C CYS A 82 10.46 -8.89 4.33
N PRO A 83 11.59 -8.43 4.88
CA PRO A 83 12.64 -7.78 4.09
C PRO A 83 13.26 -8.69 3.02
N GLY A 84 13.16 -10.01 3.17
CA GLY A 84 13.62 -10.98 2.17
C GLY A 84 12.68 -11.16 0.97
N ALA A 85 11.43 -10.70 1.08
CA ALA A 85 10.50 -10.63 -0.05
C ALA A 85 10.67 -9.26 -0.73
N ILE A 86 11.00 -9.27 -2.02
CA ILE A 86 11.30 -8.04 -2.77
C ILE A 86 10.25 -7.87 -3.88
N TYR A 87 9.46 -6.81 -3.78
CA TYR A 87 8.56 -6.37 -4.83
C TYR A 87 9.29 -5.42 -5.77
N ARG A 88 9.38 -5.79 -7.05
CA ARG A 88 10.05 -5.00 -8.09
C ARG A 88 9.06 -4.00 -8.68
N VAL A 89 9.28 -2.71 -8.39
CA VAL A 89 8.38 -1.62 -8.80
C VAL A 89 8.89 -1.03 -10.12
N GLY A 90 8.07 -1.03 -11.17
CA GLY A 90 8.41 -0.29 -12.38
C GLY A 90 8.44 1.22 -12.11
N VAL A 91 9.58 1.86 -12.33
CA VAL A 91 9.76 3.31 -12.18
C VAL A 91 9.61 3.97 -13.54
N ASN A 92 8.54 4.74 -13.71
CA ASN A 92 8.32 5.57 -14.88
C ASN A 92 8.67 7.04 -14.55
N PRO A 93 9.61 7.68 -15.26
CA PRO A 93 9.93 9.11 -15.17
C PRO A 93 8.75 10.08 -15.30
N GLY A 94 7.62 9.66 -15.88
CA GLY A 94 6.36 10.41 -15.94
C GLY A 94 5.23 9.81 -15.10
N GLY A 95 5.55 8.87 -14.21
CA GLY A 95 4.59 8.10 -13.41
C GLY A 95 3.85 8.96 -12.39
N ARG A 96 2.67 8.48 -11.96
CA ARG A 96 1.73 9.18 -11.05
C ARG A 96 2.35 9.63 -9.72
N ASN A 97 3.41 8.94 -9.25
CA ASN A 97 4.08 9.23 -7.97
C ASN A 97 5.18 10.29 -8.08
N GLN A 98 5.45 10.84 -9.27
CA GLN A 98 6.34 11.98 -9.42
C GLN A 98 5.55 13.26 -9.18
N THR A 99 5.90 13.97 -8.12
CA THR A 99 5.33 15.28 -7.78
C THR A 99 5.52 16.23 -8.96
N GLY A 100 4.46 16.52 -9.73
CA GLY A 100 4.55 17.46 -10.85
C GLY A 100 3.37 17.61 -11.81
N ALA A 101 2.34 16.75 -11.78
CA ALA A 101 1.18 16.90 -12.67
C ALA A 101 -0.11 17.23 -11.89
N ASP A 102 -0.59 18.47 -12.06
CA ASP A 102 -1.68 19.10 -11.29
C ASP A 102 -3.00 18.32 -11.23
N SER A 103 -3.33 17.50 -12.24
CA SER A 103 -4.58 16.72 -12.27
C SER A 103 -4.48 15.44 -11.44
N ASN A 104 -3.38 14.70 -11.56
CA ASN A 104 -3.15 13.47 -10.80
C ASN A 104 -3.00 13.77 -9.30
N ALA A 105 -2.31 14.87 -8.95
CA ALA A 105 -2.18 15.31 -7.57
C ALA A 105 -3.53 15.67 -6.94
N LYS A 106 -4.43 16.34 -7.69
CA LYS A 106 -5.78 16.69 -7.21
C LYS A 106 -6.66 15.45 -7.00
N LEU A 107 -6.65 14.51 -7.93
CA LEU A 107 -7.37 13.24 -7.78
C LEU A 107 -6.87 12.47 -6.56
N HIS A 108 -5.55 12.33 -6.45
CA HIS A 108 -4.93 11.63 -5.32
C HIS A 108 -5.26 12.29 -3.98
N HIS A 109 -5.22 13.63 -3.91
CA HIS A 109 -5.62 14.36 -2.72
C HIS A 109 -7.12 14.21 -2.40
N HIS A 110 -7.98 14.22 -3.42
CA HIS A 110 -9.41 14.01 -3.25
C HIS A 110 -9.71 12.64 -2.66
N VAL A 111 -9.14 11.57 -3.24
CA VAL A 111 -9.35 10.19 -2.74
C VAL A 111 -8.75 9.99 -1.35
N TYR A 112 -7.59 10.61 -1.07
CA TYR A 112 -7.05 10.65 0.31
C TYR A 112 -8.07 11.20 1.32
N ARG A 113 -8.74 12.30 0.96
CA ARG A 113 -9.75 12.93 1.82
C ARG A 113 -11.00 12.08 1.95
N GLU A 114 -11.42 11.42 0.87
CA GLU A 114 -12.55 10.49 0.89
C GLU A 114 -12.30 9.33 1.86
N ILE A 115 -11.18 8.61 1.69
CA ILE A 115 -10.79 7.48 2.55
C ILE A 115 -10.68 7.92 4.02
N ARG A 116 -10.02 9.06 4.30
CA ARG A 116 -9.92 9.60 5.67
C ARG A 116 -11.26 10.03 6.26
N GLY A 117 -12.22 10.39 5.42
CA GLY A 117 -13.57 10.80 5.82
C GLY A 117 -14.47 9.62 6.20
N ARG A 118 -14.06 8.38 5.91
CA ARG A 118 -14.75 7.17 6.36
C ARG A 118 -14.65 7.06 7.90
N VAL A 119 -15.61 6.36 8.50
CA VAL A 119 -15.59 6.06 9.95
C VAL A 119 -14.72 4.83 10.15
N TRP A 120 -13.61 5.01 10.86
CA TRP A 120 -12.63 3.95 11.15
C TRP A 120 -12.62 3.58 12.63
N ASN A 121 -12.63 2.28 12.93
CA ASN A 121 -12.59 1.73 14.28
C ASN A 121 -11.37 0.81 14.45
N PHE A 122 -10.17 1.40 14.47
CA PHE A 122 -8.95 0.62 14.66
C PHE A 122 -8.94 -0.04 16.06
N PRO A 123 -8.53 -1.31 16.15
CA PRO A 123 -8.34 -1.96 17.44
C PRO A 123 -7.27 -1.20 18.26
N SER A 124 -7.54 -1.05 19.55
CA SER A 124 -6.67 -0.39 20.54
C SER A 124 -5.46 -1.22 20.92
#